data_AF-X1SF71-F1
#
_entry.id   AF-X1SF71-F1
#
_cell.length_a   1.000
_cell.length_b   1.000
_cell.length_c   1.000
_cell.angle_alpha   90.00
_cell.angle_beta   90.00
_cell.angle_gamma   90.00
#
_symmetry.space_group_name_H-M   'P 1'
#
loop_
_entity.id
_entity.type
_entity.pdbx_description
1 polymer ?
#
loop_
_entity_poly.entity_id
_entity_poly.type
_entity_poly.pdbx_seq_one_letter_code
_entity_poly.pdbx_strand_id
1 'polypeptide(L)'
;NQYFPEADQFDGKYLRGKVYKKVKRTSCHACPYDHCRTIKIIDGPYQGTVLEDPEYEDLAGWGPNVGITDPKAAAMLTHVNDGWGMDLKECTFTISLAMECYEKGSQ
;
A
#
# COMPACT_ATOMS: atom_id res chain seq x y z
N ASN A 1 -5.42 -2.00 23.54
CA ASN A 1 -5.58 -2.95 22.43
C ASN A 1 -6.00 -2.21 21.18
N GLN A 2 -5.05 -1.68 20.40
CA GLN A 2 -5.35 -1.29 19.03
C GLN A 2 -5.06 -2.51 18.16
N TYR A 3 -6.15 -3.16 17.72
CA TYR A 3 -6.14 -4.30 16.82
C TYR A 3 -6.79 -3.83 15.52
N PHE A 4 -6.16 -4.09 14.38
CA PHE A 4 -6.69 -3.76 13.06
C PHE A 4 -7.34 -5.01 12.46
N PRO A 5 -8.67 -5.15 12.50
CA PRO A 5 -9.35 -6.41 12.18
C PRO A 5 -9.12 -6.90 10.75
N GLU A 6 -8.89 -5.99 9.83
CA GLU A 6 -8.70 -6.26 8.40
C GLU A 6 -7.25 -6.61 8.05
N ALA A 7 -6.34 -6.77 9.02
CA ALA A 7 -4.91 -7.03 8.78
C ALA A 7 -4.67 -8.23 7.84
N ASP A 8 -5.48 -9.29 7.92
CA ASP A 8 -5.38 -10.47 7.05
C ASP A 8 -5.60 -10.14 5.56
N GLN A 9 -6.28 -9.04 5.24
CA GLN A 9 -6.48 -8.58 3.87
C GLN A 9 -5.21 -7.97 3.27
N PHE A 10 -4.27 -7.55 4.11
CA PHE A 10 -2.97 -7.01 3.73
C PHE A 10 -1.88 -8.09 3.65
N ASP A 11 -2.19 -9.35 3.96
CA ASP A 11 -1.26 -10.46 3.76
C ASP A 11 -1.01 -10.71 2.27
N GLY A 12 0.25 -10.99 1.92
CA GLY A 12 0.68 -11.21 0.55
C GLY A 12 -0.07 -12.34 -0.19
N LYS A 13 -0.60 -13.35 0.51
CA LYS A 13 -1.45 -14.39 -0.11
C LYS A 13 -2.82 -13.85 -0.45
N TYR A 14 -3.43 -13.05 0.43
CA TYR A 14 -4.71 -12.41 0.16
C TYR A 14 -4.59 -11.47 -1.04
N LEU A 15 -3.58 -10.60 -1.02
CA LEU A 15 -3.35 -9.60 -2.05
C LEU A 15 -3.19 -10.23 -3.44
N ARG A 16 -2.31 -11.24 -3.57
CA ARG A 16 -2.05 -11.94 -4.83
C ARG A 16 -3.22 -12.84 -5.28
N GLY A 17 -4.08 -13.24 -4.35
CA GLY A 17 -5.25 -14.07 -4.64
C GLY A 17 -6.49 -13.27 -5.02
N LYS A 18 -6.65 -12.06 -4.49
CA LYS A 18 -7.91 -11.32 -4.52
C LYS A 18 -7.83 -9.84 -4.90
N VAL A 19 -6.67 -9.20 -4.81
CA VAL A 19 -6.54 -7.75 -5.00
C VAL A 19 -5.91 -7.42 -6.35
N TYR A 20 -4.86 -8.13 -6.73
CA TYR A 20 -4.13 -7.89 -7.96
C TYR A 20 -3.55 -9.16 -8.57
N LYS A 21 -3.27 -9.10 -9.87
CA LYS A 21 -2.56 -10.15 -10.61
C LYS A 21 -1.19 -9.67 -11.03
N LYS A 22 -0.19 -10.56 -10.94
CA LYS A 22 1.14 -10.31 -11.48
C LYS A 22 1.06 -10.08 -12.99
N VAL A 23 1.59 -8.97 -13.47
CA VAL A 23 1.76 -8.68 -14.90
C VAL A 23 3.09 -9.26 -15.37
N LYS A 24 4.18 -8.80 -14.75
CA LYS A 24 5.54 -9.26 -15.05
C LYS A 24 6.44 -9.16 -13.82
N ARG A 25 7.60 -9.79 -13.94
CA ARG A 25 8.73 -9.56 -13.03
C ARG A 25 9.48 -8.33 -13.48
N THR A 26 9.91 -7.52 -12.51
CA THR A 26 10.57 -6.23 -12.75
C THR A 26 11.82 -6.16 -11.87
N SER A 27 12.68 -7.15 -12.01
CA SER A 27 13.84 -7.35 -11.13
C SER A 27 14.82 -6.18 -11.21
N CYS A 28 15.44 -5.87 -10.08
CA CYS A 28 16.59 -4.97 -10.03
C CYS A 28 17.76 -5.52 -10.84
N HIS A 29 18.69 -4.64 -11.22
CA HIS A 29 19.89 -5.01 -11.95
C HIS A 29 20.68 -6.11 -11.22
N ALA A 30 20.99 -7.20 -11.92
CA ALA A 30 21.74 -8.36 -11.42
C ALA A 30 21.14 -9.05 -10.17
N CYS A 31 19.86 -8.86 -9.87
CA CYS A 31 19.22 -9.48 -8.71
C CYS A 31 18.82 -10.94 -8.98
N PRO A 32 19.36 -11.93 -8.25
CA PRO A 32 18.99 -13.34 -8.42
C PRO A 32 17.67 -13.71 -7.75
N TYR A 33 17.18 -12.88 -6.83
CA TYR A 33 15.97 -13.14 -6.04
C TYR A 33 14.68 -12.79 -6.77
N ASP A 34 14.76 -11.88 -7.75
CA ASP A 34 13.63 -11.48 -8.58
C ASP A 34 12.35 -11.18 -7.75
N HIS A 35 12.48 -10.31 -6.74
CA HIS A 35 11.36 -10.05 -5.82
C HIS A 35 10.39 -8.99 -6.33
N CYS A 36 10.88 -7.96 -7.03
CA CYS A 36 10.12 -6.85 -7.61
C CYS A 36 9.22 -7.28 -8.79
N ARG A 37 8.04 -6.69 -8.89
CA ARG A 37 7.00 -7.10 -9.85
C ARG A 37 6.12 -5.92 -10.17
N THR A 38 5.69 -5.85 -11.42
CA THR A 38 4.55 -5.04 -11.79
C THR A 38 3.26 -5.87 -11.67
N ILE A 39 2.23 -5.31 -11.07
CA ILE A 39 0.92 -5.92 -10.83
C ILE A 39 -0.19 -5.12 -11.51
N LYS A 40 -1.39 -5.72 -11.62
CA LYS A 40 -2.60 -5.09 -12.14
C LYS A 40 -3.77 -5.35 -11.21
N ILE A 41 -4.45 -4.28 -10.77
CA ILE A 41 -5.66 -4.38 -9.93
C ILE A 41 -6.78 -5.02 -10.75
N ILE A 42 -7.45 -6.03 -10.16
CA ILE A 42 -8.37 -6.90 -10.91
C ILE A 42 -9.84 -6.47 -10.85
N ASP A 43 -10.24 -5.67 -9.87
CA ASP A 43 -11.62 -5.24 -9.67
C ASP A 43 -11.72 -3.87 -8.97
N GLY A 44 -12.95 -3.39 -8.81
CA GLY A 44 -13.25 -2.16 -8.09
C GLY A 44 -12.90 -0.88 -8.86
N PRO A 45 -12.86 0.27 -8.17
CA PRO A 45 -12.72 1.59 -8.81
C PRO A 45 -11.37 1.80 -9.49
N TYR A 46 -10.35 1.02 -9.11
CA TYR A 46 -9.00 1.09 -9.67
C TYR A 46 -8.70 -0.08 -10.62
N GLN A 47 -9.74 -0.82 -11.04
CA GLN A 47 -9.59 -1.94 -11.96
C GLN A 47 -8.82 -1.51 -13.21
N GLY A 48 -7.82 -2.30 -13.58
CA GLY A 48 -7.05 -2.05 -14.78
C GLY A 48 -5.77 -1.28 -14.56
N THR A 49 -5.61 -0.58 -13.43
CA THR A 49 -4.38 0.15 -13.09
C THR A 49 -3.22 -0.82 -12.96
N VAL A 50 -2.09 -0.44 -13.56
CA VAL A 50 -0.83 -1.18 -13.53
C VAL A 50 0.16 -0.40 -12.68
N LEU A 51 0.70 -1.01 -11.64
CA LEU A 51 1.59 -0.39 -10.66
C LEU A 51 2.65 -1.39 -10.16
N GLU A 52 3.70 -0.92 -9.49
CA GLU A 52 4.68 -1.80 -8.83
C GLU A 52 4.06 -2.43 -7.58
N ASP A 53 4.33 -3.72 -7.33
CA ASP A 53 3.82 -4.49 -6.19
C ASP A 53 4.23 -3.80 -4.87
N PRO A 54 3.27 -3.25 -4.09
CA PRO A 54 3.61 -2.53 -2.86
C PRO A 54 4.36 -3.42 -1.87
N GLU A 55 5.37 -2.85 -1.21
CA GLU A 55 6.09 -3.50 -0.15
C GLU A 55 5.27 -3.49 1.17
N TYR A 56 5.78 -4.18 2.19
CA TYR A 56 5.09 -4.28 3.47
C TYR A 56 4.90 -2.89 4.10
N GLU A 57 5.93 -2.06 4.11
CA GLU A 57 5.87 -0.73 4.70
C GLU A 57 4.90 0.20 3.98
N ASP A 58 4.77 0.03 2.67
CA ASP A 58 3.82 0.79 1.85
C ASP A 58 2.39 0.54 2.29
N LEU A 59 2.05 -0.75 2.42
CA LEU A 59 0.75 -1.22 2.81
C LEU A 59 0.46 -0.95 4.28
N ALA A 60 1.45 -1.11 5.17
CA ALA A 60 1.30 -0.80 6.59
C ALA A 60 1.13 0.71 6.84
N GLY A 61 1.84 1.54 6.08
CA GLY A 61 1.79 3.00 6.17
C GLY A 61 0.51 3.60 5.61
N TRP A 62 0.12 3.23 4.39
CA TRP A 62 -1.12 3.73 3.76
C TRP A 62 -2.37 2.95 4.12
N GLY A 63 -2.26 1.80 4.78
CA GLY A 63 -3.38 1.00 5.27
C GLY A 63 -3.67 1.31 6.74
N PRO A 64 -3.27 0.42 7.68
CA PRO A 64 -3.65 0.50 9.08
C PRO A 64 -3.19 1.78 9.79
N ASN A 65 -2.01 2.32 9.47
CA ASN A 65 -1.49 3.52 10.14
C ASN A 65 -2.36 4.78 9.92
N VAL A 66 -3.11 4.82 8.82
CA VAL A 66 -4.06 5.91 8.49
C VAL A 66 -5.50 5.42 8.44
N GLY A 67 -5.79 4.24 8.99
CA GLY A 67 -7.15 3.70 9.11
C GLY A 67 -7.81 3.24 7.80
N ILE A 68 -7.04 3.03 6.72
CA ILE A 68 -7.57 2.54 5.44
C ILE A 68 -7.65 1.02 5.45
N THR A 69 -8.86 0.49 5.23
CA THR A 69 -9.14 -0.95 5.26
C THR A 69 -9.14 -1.63 3.89
N ASP A 70 -9.28 -0.89 2.79
CA ASP A 70 -9.20 -1.46 1.44
C ASP A 70 -7.74 -1.50 0.96
N PRO A 71 -7.14 -2.69 0.77
CA PRO A 71 -5.77 -2.80 0.27
C PRO A 71 -5.59 -2.24 -1.15
N LYS A 72 -6.66 -2.14 -1.96
CA LYS A 72 -6.58 -1.48 -3.28
C LYS A 72 -6.34 0.02 -3.13
N ALA A 73 -6.99 0.67 -2.16
CA ALA A 73 -6.79 2.08 -1.89
C ALA A 73 -5.37 2.35 -1.37
N ALA A 74 -4.86 1.51 -0.46
CA ALA A 74 -3.48 1.60 0.01
C ALA A 74 -2.48 1.44 -1.14
N ALA A 75 -2.64 0.44 -2.01
CA ALA A 75 -1.77 0.24 -3.17
C ALA A 75 -1.79 1.44 -4.15
N MET A 76 -2.96 2.09 -4.31
CA MET A 76 -3.06 3.30 -5.12
C MET A 76 -2.36 4.50 -4.49
N LEU A 77 -2.42 4.65 -3.16
CA LEU A 77 -1.67 5.70 -2.46
C LEU A 77 -0.17 5.48 -2.56
N THR A 78 0.30 4.25 -2.46
CA THR A 78 1.70 3.88 -2.77
C THR A 78 2.08 4.32 -4.17
N HIS A 79 1.28 3.97 -5.18
CA HIS A 79 1.55 4.33 -6.57
C HIS A 79 1.64 5.85 -6.79
N VAL A 80 0.76 6.63 -6.13
CA VAL A 80 0.79 8.09 -6.19
C VAL A 80 2.04 8.64 -5.47
N ASN A 81 2.36 8.11 -4.30
CA ASN A 81 3.54 8.50 -3.53
C ASN A 81 4.83 8.29 -4.33
N ASP A 82 4.98 7.12 -4.95
CA ASP A 82 6.12 6.79 -5.81
C ASP A 82 6.19 7.71 -7.03
N GLY A 83 5.04 8.01 -7.64
CA GLY A 83 4.94 8.95 -8.75
C GLY A 83 5.36 10.38 -8.38
N TRP A 84 5.23 10.75 -7.11
CA TRP A 84 5.72 12.02 -6.56
C TRP A 84 7.19 11.96 -6.12
N GLY A 85 7.78 10.77 -6.02
CA GLY A 85 9.16 10.58 -5.57
C GLY A 85 9.38 10.98 -4.11
N MET A 86 8.36 10.86 -3.27
CA MET A 86 8.45 11.16 -1.84
C MET A 86 8.76 9.91 -1.03
N ASP A 87 9.40 10.10 0.13
CA ASP A 87 9.58 9.00 1.07
C ASP A 87 8.23 8.58 1.66
N LEU A 88 7.86 7.33 1.42
CA LEU A 88 6.60 6.77 1.83
C LEU A 88 6.41 6.77 3.35
N LYS A 89 7.46 6.48 4.12
CA LYS A 89 7.34 6.40 5.59
C LYS A 89 7.06 7.78 6.17
N GLU A 90 7.82 8.77 5.74
CA GLU A 90 7.69 10.16 6.18
C GLU A 90 6.32 10.72 5.78
N CYS A 91 5.84 10.42 4.57
CA CYS A 91 4.51 10.83 4.14
C CYS A 91 3.41 10.20 5.00
N THR A 92 3.44 8.89 5.20
CA THR A 92 2.41 8.17 5.97
C THR A 92 2.39 8.58 7.44
N PHE A 93 3.55 8.74 8.08
CA PHE A 93 3.63 9.21 9.47
C PHE A 93 3.26 10.68 9.65
N THR A 94 3.62 11.54 8.70
CA THR A 94 3.23 12.96 8.74
C THR A 94 1.72 13.11 8.65
N ILE A 95 1.08 12.33 7.78
CA ILE A 95 -0.38 12.34 7.62
C ILE A 95 -1.06 11.73 8.83
N SER A 96 -0.60 10.59 9.36
CA SER A 96 -1.20 10.01 10.56
C SER A 96 -1.06 10.93 11.78
N LEU A 97 0.07 11.63 11.92
CA LEU A 97 0.23 12.68 12.93
C LEU A 97 -0.78 13.81 12.73
N ALA A 98 -0.96 14.28 11.50
CA ALA A 98 -1.94 15.33 11.20
C ALA A 98 -3.38 14.89 11.52
N MET A 99 -3.74 13.63 11.22
CA MET A 99 -5.03 13.03 11.56
C MET A 99 -5.24 13.00 13.08
N GLU A 100 -4.25 12.52 13.84
CA GLU A 100 -4.31 12.47 15.31
C GLU A 100 -4.41 13.88 15.92
N CYS A 101 -3.63 14.84 15.41
CA CYS A 101 -3.72 16.24 15.81
C CYS A 101 -5.09 16.84 15.51
N TYR A 102 -5.74 16.46 14.42
CA TYR A 102 -7.09 16.90 14.09
C TYR A 102 -8.13 16.28 15.04
N GLU A 103 -8.03 14.97 15.31
CA GLU A 103 -8.95 14.26 16.20
C GLU A 103 -8.86 14.74 17.66
N LYS A 104 -7.66 15.12 18.13
CA LYS A 104 -7.40 15.53 19.52
C LYS A 104 -7.29 17.03 19.75
N GLY A 105 -7.04 17.82 18.70
CA GLY A 105 -6.66 19.24 18.78
C GLY A 105 -7.79 20.22 19.11
N SER A 106 -8.98 19.74 19.42
CA SER A 106 -10.09 20.55 19.94
C SER A 106 -10.33 20.38 21.44
N GLN A 107 -9.32 19.94 22.21
CA GLN A 107 -9.36 19.94 23.68
C GLN A 107 -8.70 21.18 24.27
#